data_AF-A0A2T3NWR6-F1
#
_entry.id   AF-A0A2T3NWR6-F1
#
_cell.length_a   1.000
_cell.length_b   1.000
_cell.length_c   1.000
_cell.angle_alpha   90.00
_cell.angle_beta   90.00
_cell.angle_gamma   90.00
#
_symmetry.space_group_name_H-M   'P 1'
#
loop_
_entity.id
_entity.type
_entity.pdbx_description
1 polymer ?
#
loop_
_entity_poly.entity_id
_entity_poly.type
_entity_poly.pdbx_seq_one_letter_code
_entity_poly.pdbx_strand_id
1 'polypeptide(L)'
;MVSVSPHFRVALGLGLLGVVLAASNVLADSTDARCDIYPKGADKPSHQYLCVFSQRQGYVTIDRGDGVYYDFRPVGDDPGRYQDSEGQAVYRQSGLGKEGLIFKLETESVYVYWDTSGLE
;
A
#
# COMPACT_ATOMS: atom_id res chain seq x y z
N MET A 1 -47.31 30.18 26.48
CA MET A 1 -46.48 30.84 25.45
C MET A 1 -45.70 31.94 26.14
N VAL A 2 -44.41 31.73 26.40
CA VAL A 2 -43.56 32.67 27.14
C VAL A 2 -42.35 32.99 26.27
N SER A 3 -42.22 34.28 25.95
CA SER A 3 -41.04 34.93 25.41
C SER A 3 -40.11 35.28 26.57
N VAL A 4 -38.86 34.78 26.61
CA VAL A 4 -37.73 35.47 27.26
C VAL A 4 -36.41 34.97 26.66
N SER A 5 -35.62 35.87 26.07
CA SER A 5 -34.21 35.64 25.76
C SER A 5 -33.38 35.51 27.05
N PRO A 6 -32.45 34.54 27.19
CA PRO A 6 -31.43 34.62 28.22
C PRO A 6 -30.08 34.99 27.62
N HIS A 7 -29.65 36.17 28.04
CA HIS A 7 -28.30 36.67 28.17
C HIS A 7 -27.16 35.66 28.00
N PHE A 8 -26.32 35.97 27.02
CA PHE A 8 -24.93 35.56 26.89
C PHE A 8 -24.19 35.82 28.21
N ARG A 9 -23.92 34.78 29.00
CA ARG A 9 -22.92 34.83 30.08
C ARG A 9 -21.71 34.05 29.60
N VAL A 10 -20.75 34.75 29.01
CA VAL A 10 -19.39 34.25 28.77
C VAL A 10 -18.76 34.04 30.15
N ALA A 11 -18.86 32.83 30.67
CA ALA A 11 -17.97 32.40 31.74
C ALA A 11 -16.61 32.15 31.10
N LEU A 12 -15.67 33.09 31.34
CA LEU A 12 -14.26 32.98 31.01
C LEU A 12 -13.65 31.87 31.87
N GLY A 13 -13.92 30.62 31.51
CA GLY A 13 -13.25 29.44 32.05
C GLY A 13 -11.93 29.28 31.31
N LEU A 14 -10.83 29.45 32.02
CA LEU A 14 -9.47 29.15 31.58
C LEU A 14 -9.33 27.61 31.42
N GLY A 15 -9.97 27.06 30.40
CA GLY A 15 -9.86 25.65 30.03
C GLY A 15 -8.75 25.49 29.02
N LEU A 16 -7.61 24.93 29.45
CA LEU A 16 -6.62 24.33 28.56
C LEU A 16 -7.32 23.27 27.72
N LEU A 17 -7.81 23.64 26.54
CA LEU A 17 -8.34 22.72 25.56
C LEU A 17 -7.14 21.98 24.96
N GLY A 18 -6.73 20.91 25.63
CA GLY A 18 -5.69 20.01 25.14
C GLY A 18 -6.11 19.50 23.77
N VAL A 19 -5.42 19.95 22.72
CA VAL A 19 -5.54 19.40 21.38
C VAL A 19 -5.00 17.97 21.46
N VAL A 20 -5.90 17.00 21.56
CA VAL A 20 -5.55 15.59 21.40
C VAL A 20 -5.27 15.40 19.91
N LEU A 21 -3.99 15.52 19.52
CA LEU A 21 -3.49 15.02 18.25
C LEU A 21 -3.67 13.51 18.27
N ALA A 22 -4.81 13.02 17.79
CA ALA A 22 -4.98 11.62 17.48
C ALA A 22 -3.99 11.30 16.36
N ALA A 23 -2.83 10.74 16.72
CA ALA A 23 -1.96 10.07 15.78
C ALA A 23 -2.76 8.89 15.23
N SER A 24 -3.44 9.09 14.10
CA SER A 24 -3.96 8.00 13.30
C SER A 24 -2.76 7.18 12.89
N ASN A 25 -2.56 6.04 13.56
CA ASN A 25 -1.71 4.98 13.09
C ASN A 25 -2.26 4.58 11.71
N VAL A 26 -1.70 5.15 10.64
CA VAL A 26 -1.82 4.56 9.31
C VAL A 26 -1.15 3.22 9.46
N LEU A 27 -1.95 2.17 9.61
CA LEU A 27 -1.42 0.82 9.63
C LEU A 27 -0.68 0.63 8.32
N ALA A 28 0.60 0.36 8.48
CA ALA A 28 1.41 -0.21 7.47
C ALA A 28 0.83 -1.58 7.10
N ASP A 29 0.14 -1.69 5.98
CA ASP A 29 -0.25 -3.00 5.46
C ASP A 29 0.99 -3.63 4.83
N SER A 30 1.86 -4.17 5.68
CA SER A 30 2.97 -5.04 5.28
C SER A 30 2.65 -6.48 5.64
N THR A 31 2.95 -7.41 4.74
CA THR A 31 2.72 -8.84 4.94
C THR A 31 3.80 -9.65 4.27
N ASP A 32 4.11 -10.81 4.85
CA ASP A 32 4.86 -11.85 4.16
C ASP A 32 4.02 -12.38 2.99
N ALA A 33 4.71 -12.71 1.89
CA ALA A 33 4.13 -13.16 0.65
C ALA A 33 5.10 -14.08 -0.11
N ARG A 34 4.56 -14.82 -1.08
CA ARG A 34 5.36 -15.47 -2.12
C ARG A 34 5.36 -14.59 -3.37
N CYS A 35 6.55 -14.32 -3.91
CA CYS A 35 6.73 -13.59 -5.16
C CYS A 35 7.18 -14.54 -6.28
N ASP A 36 6.34 -14.69 -7.29
CA ASP A 36 6.65 -15.44 -8.52
C ASP A 36 7.05 -14.46 -9.62
N ILE A 37 8.22 -14.70 -10.24
CA ILE A 37 8.83 -13.77 -11.20
C ILE A 37 8.69 -14.29 -12.62
N TYR A 38 7.90 -13.59 -13.43
CA TYR A 38 7.63 -13.92 -14.82
C TYR A 38 8.41 -12.95 -15.73
N PRO A 39 9.47 -13.40 -16.42
CA PRO A 39 10.08 -12.60 -17.48
C PRO A 39 9.03 -12.18 -18.52
N LYS A 40 9.25 -11.04 -19.19
CA LYS A 40 8.32 -10.55 -20.21
C LYS A 40 8.06 -11.61 -21.28
N GLY A 41 6.78 -11.97 -21.45
CA GLY A 41 6.34 -12.96 -22.43
C GLY A 41 6.42 -14.42 -21.95
N ALA A 42 6.92 -14.68 -20.73
CA ALA A 42 6.93 -16.02 -20.16
C ALA A 42 5.53 -16.46 -19.70
N ASP A 43 5.21 -17.74 -19.87
CA ASP A 43 3.98 -18.38 -19.38
C ASP A 43 4.16 -19.04 -18.00
N LYS A 44 5.40 -19.12 -17.51
CA LYS A 44 5.77 -19.74 -16.24
C LYS A 44 6.72 -18.84 -15.45
N PRO A 45 6.70 -18.92 -14.11
CA PRO A 45 7.66 -18.18 -13.31
C PRO A 45 9.06 -18.76 -13.53
N SER A 46 10.05 -17.88 -13.67
CA SER A 46 11.45 -18.26 -13.71
C SER A 46 11.99 -18.61 -12.33
N HIS A 47 11.49 -17.90 -11.31
CA HIS A 47 11.90 -18.04 -9.91
C HIS A 47 10.72 -17.72 -8.99
N GLN A 48 10.80 -18.25 -7.77
CA GLN A 48 9.86 -17.99 -6.69
C GLN A 48 10.67 -17.63 -5.43
N TYR A 49 10.22 -16.61 -4.70
CA TYR A 49 10.93 -16.10 -3.52
C TYR A 49 9.95 -15.78 -2.40
N LEU A 50 10.39 -15.93 -1.15
CA LEU A 50 9.73 -15.25 -0.05
C LEU A 50 9.95 -13.75 -0.24
N CYS A 51 8.92 -12.96 0.04
CA CYS A 51 9.01 -11.52 -0.06
C CYS A 51 8.13 -10.84 0.99
N VAL A 52 8.46 -9.60 1.33
CA VAL A 52 7.61 -8.73 2.15
C VAL A 52 6.97 -7.69 1.24
N PHE A 53 5.65 -7.77 1.10
CA PHE A 53 4.85 -6.77 0.40
C PHE A 53 4.46 -5.67 1.37
N SER A 54 4.51 -4.40 0.97
CA SER A 54 3.98 -3.28 1.76
C SER A 54 3.30 -2.24 0.87
N GLN A 55 2.14 -1.73 1.30
CA GLN A 55 1.47 -0.59 0.67
C GLN A 55 1.17 0.52 1.68
N ARG A 56 1.69 1.72 1.47
CA ARG A 56 1.50 2.87 2.38
C ARG A 56 1.36 4.17 1.60
N GLN A 57 0.31 4.94 1.88
CA GLN A 57 0.08 6.24 1.24
C GLN A 57 0.16 6.19 -0.30
N GLY A 58 -0.30 5.07 -0.89
CA GLY A 58 -0.24 4.84 -2.33
C GLY A 58 1.10 4.34 -2.86
N TYR A 59 2.19 4.34 -2.08
CA TYR A 59 3.45 3.68 -2.44
C TYR A 59 3.35 2.18 -2.23
N VAL A 60 4.05 1.42 -3.07
CA VAL A 60 4.19 -0.04 -2.92
C VAL A 60 5.66 -0.39 -2.87
N THR A 61 6.03 -1.25 -1.93
CA THR A 61 7.37 -1.84 -1.87
C THR A 61 7.27 -3.36 -1.84
N ILE A 62 8.22 -4.03 -2.48
CA ILE A 62 8.34 -5.49 -2.45
C ILE A 62 9.80 -5.81 -2.16
N ASP A 63 10.07 -6.29 -0.95
CA ASP A 63 11.40 -6.73 -0.52
C ASP A 63 11.52 -8.24 -0.76
N ARG A 64 12.32 -8.64 -1.74
CA ARG A 64 12.44 -10.03 -2.19
C ARG A 64 13.61 -10.71 -1.48
N GLY A 65 13.43 -11.98 -1.10
CA GLY A 65 14.41 -12.71 -0.29
C GLY A 65 15.79 -12.93 -0.94
N ASP A 66 15.95 -12.65 -2.23
CA ASP A 66 17.25 -12.64 -2.93
C ASP A 66 17.95 -11.27 -2.92
N GLY A 67 17.39 -10.28 -2.20
CA GLY A 67 17.94 -8.94 -2.05
C GLY A 67 17.50 -7.94 -3.12
N VAL A 68 16.60 -8.32 -4.04
CA VAL A 68 15.99 -7.38 -4.97
C VAL A 68 14.87 -6.60 -4.28
N TYR A 69 14.91 -5.27 -4.43
CA TYR A 69 13.96 -4.37 -3.82
C TYR A 69 13.21 -3.56 -4.87
N TYR A 70 11.90 -3.71 -4.90
CA TYR A 70 11.03 -2.90 -5.75
C TYR A 70 10.45 -1.74 -4.94
N ASP A 71 10.54 -0.53 -5.48
CA ASP A 71 9.95 0.69 -4.92
C ASP A 71 9.08 1.35 -5.99
N PHE A 72 7.77 1.34 -5.79
CA PHE A 72 6.78 1.83 -6.73
C PHE A 72 6.10 3.09 -6.20
N ARG A 73 6.37 4.20 -6.86
CA ARG A 73 5.78 5.50 -6.57
C ARG A 73 4.49 5.69 -7.37
N PRO A 74 3.36 6.06 -6.75
CA PRO A 74 2.10 6.28 -7.47
C PRO A 74 2.23 7.44 -8.46
N VAL A 75 1.52 7.34 -9.58
CA VAL A 75 1.49 8.38 -10.63
C VAL A 75 0.06 8.89 -10.81
N GLY A 76 -0.15 10.17 -10.51
CA GLY A 76 -1.47 10.80 -10.56
C GLY A 76 -2.43 10.23 -9.51
N ASP A 77 -3.73 10.40 -9.76
CA ASP A 77 -4.79 9.97 -8.83
C ASP A 77 -5.39 8.59 -9.19
N ASP A 78 -4.96 8.01 -10.31
CA ASP A 78 -5.44 6.71 -10.79
C ASP A 78 -4.82 5.57 -9.95
N PRO A 79 -5.63 4.72 -9.32
CA PRO A 79 -5.10 3.58 -8.57
C PRO A 79 -4.45 2.57 -9.52
N GLY A 80 -3.32 2.01 -9.09
CA GLY A 80 -2.66 0.94 -9.83
C GLY A 80 -1.66 1.41 -10.89
N ARG A 81 -1.40 2.70 -11.01
CA ARG A 81 -0.35 3.27 -11.88
C ARG A 81 0.81 3.77 -11.05
N TYR A 82 2.01 3.31 -11.39
CA TYR A 82 3.22 3.61 -10.65
C TYR A 82 4.40 3.88 -11.58
N GLN A 83 5.47 4.41 -11.01
CA GLN A 83 6.83 4.38 -11.55
C GLN A 83 7.73 3.61 -10.60
N ASP A 84 8.68 2.84 -11.14
CA ASP A 84 9.76 2.28 -10.33
C ASP A 84 10.86 3.32 -10.03
N SER A 85 11.92 2.88 -9.37
CA SER A 85 13.09 3.69 -9.01
C SER A 85 13.85 4.24 -10.23
N GLU A 86 13.70 3.64 -11.41
CA GLU A 86 14.27 4.10 -12.67
C GLU A 86 13.32 5.03 -13.46
N GLY A 87 12.10 5.23 -12.96
CA GLY A 87 11.07 6.04 -13.62
C GLY A 87 10.31 5.30 -14.71
N GLN A 88 10.51 3.97 -14.85
CA GLN A 88 9.76 3.16 -15.80
C GLN A 88 8.36 2.88 -15.26
N ALA A 89 7.40 2.72 -16.17
CA ALA A 89 6.00 2.54 -15.80
C ALA A 89 5.75 1.15 -15.21
N VAL A 90 5.03 1.10 -14.09
CA VAL A 90 4.59 -0.12 -13.45
C VAL A 90 3.06 -0.10 -13.30
N TYR A 91 2.42 -1.20 -13.67
CA TYR A 91 0.96 -1.32 -13.64
C TYR A 91 0.53 -2.45 -12.73
N ARG A 92 -0.31 -2.15 -11.74
CA ARG A 92 -1.01 -3.17 -10.96
C ARG A 92 -2.19 -3.71 -11.75
N GLN A 93 -2.23 -5.02 -11.95
CA GLN A 93 -3.30 -5.69 -12.68
C GLN A 93 -4.13 -6.60 -11.79
N SER A 94 -5.40 -6.73 -12.13
CA SER A 94 -6.25 -7.82 -11.65
C SER A 94 -5.80 -9.15 -12.27
N GLY A 95 -6.12 -10.26 -11.62
CA GLY A 95 -5.88 -11.60 -12.18
C GLY A 95 -5.79 -12.69 -11.13
N LEU A 96 -5.41 -12.33 -9.90
CA LEU A 96 -5.30 -13.26 -8.77
C LEU A 96 -6.51 -13.22 -7.81
N GLY A 97 -7.43 -12.29 -7.99
CA GLY A 97 -8.60 -12.14 -7.12
C GLY A 97 -8.18 -11.90 -5.67
N LYS A 98 -8.62 -12.78 -4.76
CA LYS A 98 -8.28 -12.73 -3.34
C LYS A 98 -6.91 -13.34 -3.00
N GLU A 99 -6.29 -14.03 -3.95
CA GLU A 99 -5.04 -14.77 -3.71
C GLU A 99 -3.80 -13.88 -3.75
N GLY A 100 -3.91 -12.67 -4.33
CA GLY A 100 -2.72 -11.86 -4.58
C GLY A 100 -2.91 -10.62 -5.44
N LEU A 101 -1.78 -10.03 -5.83
CA LEU A 101 -1.67 -8.90 -6.76
C LEU A 101 -0.66 -9.21 -7.87
N ILE A 102 -0.81 -8.54 -9.01
CA ILE A 102 0.14 -8.62 -10.12
C ILE A 102 0.69 -7.22 -10.39
N PHE A 103 2.00 -7.08 -10.45
CA PHE A 103 2.68 -5.87 -10.90
C PHE A 103 3.40 -6.16 -12.21
N LYS A 104 3.05 -5.42 -13.27
CA LYS A 104 3.73 -5.50 -14.58
C LYS A 104 4.74 -4.37 -14.70
N LEU A 105 6.01 -4.75 -14.79
CA LEU A 105 7.15 -3.88 -15.04
C LEU A 105 7.53 -3.96 -16.53
N GLU A 106 8.56 -3.22 -16.94
CA GLU A 106 8.99 -3.18 -18.33
C GLU A 106 9.52 -4.53 -18.85
N THR A 107 10.29 -5.23 -18.01
CA THR A 107 11.06 -6.44 -18.35
C THR A 107 10.50 -7.72 -17.74
N GLU A 108 9.64 -7.61 -16.72
CA GLU A 108 9.08 -8.75 -15.99
C GLU A 108 7.72 -8.41 -15.37
N SER A 109 7.09 -9.40 -14.77
CA SER A 109 5.92 -9.25 -13.92
C SER A 109 6.16 -9.96 -12.59
N VAL A 110 5.78 -9.30 -11.50
CA VAL A 110 5.84 -9.83 -10.15
C VAL A 110 4.43 -10.22 -9.72
N TYR A 111 4.24 -11.52 -9.48
CA TYR A 111 2.99 -12.06 -8.96
C TYR A 111 3.16 -12.26 -7.46
N VAL A 112 2.46 -11.47 -6.67
CA VAL A 112 2.52 -11.47 -5.21
C VAL A 112 1.35 -12.30 -4.69
N TYR A 113 1.63 -13.44 -4.07
CA TYR A 113 0.65 -14.34 -3.47
C TYR A 113 0.67 -14.23 -1.95
N TRP A 114 -0.50 -14.22 -1.32
CA TRP A 114 -0.62 -14.17 0.15
C TRP A 114 -0.34 -15.49 0.83
N ASP A 115 -0.40 -16.59 0.08
CA ASP A 115 -0.04 -17.92 0.54
C ASP A 115 1.46 -18.18 0.31
N THR A 116 2.20 -18.33 1.41
CA THR A 116 3.64 -18.59 1.42
C THR A 116 3.98 -20.07 1.44
N SER A 117 3.01 -20.97 1.61
CA SER A 117 3.25 -22.42 1.81
C SER A 117 3.95 -23.11 0.65
N GLY A 118 3.91 -22.52 -0.55
CA GLY A 118 4.63 -23.04 -1.72
C GLY A 118 6.15 -22.89 -1.68
N LEU A 119 6.72 -22.36 -0.59
CA LEU A 119 8.16 -22.14 -0.40
C LEU A 119 8.75 -22.83 0.84
N GLU A 120 7.93 -23.61 1.57
CA GLU A 120 8.32 -24.38 2.76
C GLU A 120 8.89 -25.77 2.44
#